data_AF-A0AA44QHK3-F1
#
_entry.id   AF-A0AA44QHK3-F1
#
_cell.length_a   1.000
_cell.length_b   1.000
_cell.length_c   1.000
_cell.angle_alpha   90.00
_cell.angle_beta   90.00
_cell.angle_gamma   90.00
#
_symmetry.space_group_name_H-M   'P 1'
#
loop_
_entity.id
_entity.type
_entity.pdbx_description
1 polymer ?
#
loop_
_entity_poly.entity_id
_entity_poly.type
_entity_poly.pdbx_seq_one_letter_code
_entity_poly.pdbx_strand_id
1 'polypeptide(L)'
;MTSHVVDQPGPTLVIHGGAGNVPSRTGEEAEKFRRSLRQAFAAGQRALDVSACDAVIAAVTAMEDDPLFNAGRGGVLTANGTVETDAAVMTGDGHAGAVCCSRHARNPIQLAHKALRIHPMCCCVTRPNGSVKTGVLRSRRRSTSSPKRAASS
;
A
#
# COMPACT_ATOMS: atom_id res chain seq x y z
N MET A 1 2.66 31.95 -26.10
CA MET A 1 2.37 31.99 -24.65
C MET A 1 3.31 31.00 -23.98
N THR A 2 4.40 31.49 -23.42
CA THR A 2 5.40 30.71 -22.68
C THR A 2 4.84 30.34 -21.33
N SER A 3 4.48 29.07 -21.13
CA SER A 3 4.08 28.56 -19.82
C SER A 3 5.34 28.45 -18.95
N HIS A 4 5.47 29.36 -17.99
CA HIS A 4 6.40 29.21 -16.89
C HIS A 4 5.99 27.98 -16.08
N VAL A 5 6.75 26.88 -16.22
CA VAL A 5 6.75 25.83 -15.20
C VAL A 5 7.48 26.43 -14.01
N VAL A 6 6.70 26.95 -13.07
CA VAL A 6 7.22 27.34 -11.77
C VAL A 6 7.55 26.06 -11.03
N ASP A 7 8.85 25.76 -10.92
CA ASP A 7 9.40 24.78 -9.98
C ASP A 7 9.15 25.31 -8.56
N GLN A 8 7.93 25.10 -8.06
CA GLN A 8 7.57 25.50 -6.71
C GLN A 8 8.08 24.42 -5.75
N PRO A 9 9.03 24.73 -4.85
CA PRO A 9 9.45 23.79 -3.82
C PRO A 9 8.24 23.49 -2.92
N GLY A 10 7.76 22.25 -3.00
CA GLY A 10 6.57 21.80 -2.30
C GLY A 10 6.55 20.27 -2.16
N PRO A 11 5.75 19.74 -1.24
CA PRO A 11 5.66 18.30 -1.05
C PRO A 11 5.17 17.63 -2.34
N THR A 12 5.87 16.59 -2.77
CA THR A 12 5.49 15.79 -3.95
C THR A 12 4.82 14.50 -3.50
N LEU A 13 3.61 14.25 -4.01
CA LEU A 13 2.88 13.00 -3.82
C LEU A 13 2.89 12.18 -5.11
N VAL A 14 3.21 10.90 -5.01
CA VAL A 14 3.16 9.93 -6.12
C VAL A 14 2.36 8.72 -5.68
N ILE A 15 1.49 8.21 -6.55
CA ILE A 15 0.69 7.00 -6.31
C ILE A 15 0.77 6.07 -7.52
N HIS A 16 0.55 4.77 -7.30
CA HIS A 16 0.44 3.78 -8.38
C HIS A 16 -0.71 2.79 -8.12
N GLY A 17 -1.38 2.35 -9.17
CA GLY A 17 -2.47 1.35 -9.10
C GLY A 17 -2.03 -0.10 -9.34
N GLY A 18 -0.72 -0.36 -9.39
CA GLY A 18 -0.14 -1.68 -9.69
C GLY A 18 0.62 -1.69 -11.03
N ALA A 19 1.56 -2.61 -11.18
CA ALA A 19 2.40 -2.80 -12.36
C ALA A 19 2.50 -4.29 -12.70
N GLY A 20 2.79 -4.63 -13.96
CA GLY A 20 2.94 -6.02 -14.41
C GLY A 20 2.19 -6.29 -15.71
N ASN A 21 1.70 -7.51 -15.88
CA ASN A 21 0.93 -7.93 -17.06
C ASN A 21 -0.52 -7.39 -17.01
N VAL A 22 -0.65 -6.08 -16.94
CA VAL A 22 -1.94 -5.38 -16.94
C VAL A 22 -2.39 -5.27 -18.39
N PRO A 23 -3.59 -5.78 -18.77
CA PRO A 23 -4.10 -5.61 -20.12
C PRO A 23 -4.13 -4.14 -20.52
N SER A 24 -3.79 -3.84 -21.77
CA SER A 24 -3.95 -2.50 -22.32
C SER A 24 -5.42 -2.10 -22.23
N ARG A 25 -5.71 -1.08 -21.42
CA ARG A 25 -7.04 -0.50 -21.29
C ARG A 25 -7.19 0.61 -22.33
N THR A 26 -8.33 0.66 -23.01
CA THR A 26 -8.63 1.71 -24.00
C THR A 26 -10.01 2.30 -23.74
N GLY A 27 -10.30 3.46 -24.34
CA GLY A 27 -11.61 4.10 -24.27
C GLY A 27 -12.11 4.32 -22.82
N GLU A 28 -13.34 3.88 -22.57
CA GLU A 28 -14.04 4.13 -21.30
C GLU A 28 -13.37 3.45 -20.09
N GLU A 29 -12.81 2.25 -20.25
CA GLU A 29 -12.13 1.53 -19.17
C GLU A 29 -10.86 2.25 -18.71
N ALA A 30 -10.10 2.79 -19.66
CA ALA A 30 -8.93 3.60 -19.36
C ALA A 30 -9.33 4.87 -18.60
N GLU A 31 -10.40 5.55 -19.02
CA GLU A 31 -10.84 6.78 -18.35
C GLU A 31 -11.43 6.51 -16.97
N LYS A 32 -12.13 5.39 -16.77
CA LYS A 32 -12.57 4.92 -15.44
C LYS A 32 -11.37 4.77 -14.50
N PHE A 33 -10.33 4.06 -14.92
CA PHE A 33 -9.12 3.87 -14.11
C PHE A 33 -8.38 5.19 -13.82
N ARG A 34 -8.28 6.09 -14.82
CA ARG A 34 -7.67 7.43 -14.64
C ARG A 34 -8.47 8.27 -13.65
N ARG A 35 -9.80 8.22 -13.70
CA ARG A 35 -10.68 8.93 -12.77
C ARG A 35 -10.49 8.42 -11.34
N SER A 36 -10.47 7.11 -11.15
CA SER A 36 -10.19 6.48 -9.87
C SER A 36 -8.83 6.88 -9.29
N LEU A 37 -7.77 6.86 -10.11
CA LEU A 37 -6.45 7.36 -9.69
C LEU A 37 -6.48 8.84 -9.30
N ARG A 38 -7.16 9.70 -10.07
CA ARG A 38 -7.32 11.12 -9.74
C ARG A 38 -8.06 11.32 -8.42
N GLN A 39 -9.07 10.50 -8.13
CA GLN A 39 -9.82 10.55 -6.86
C GLN A 39 -8.94 10.16 -5.68
N ALA A 40 -8.17 9.07 -5.80
CA ALA A 40 -7.21 8.65 -4.78
C ALA A 40 -6.12 9.71 -4.55
N PHE A 41 -5.57 10.25 -5.65
CA PHE A 41 -4.58 11.33 -5.59
C PHE A 41 -5.13 12.58 -4.91
N ALA A 42 -6.35 13.00 -5.24
CA ALA A 42 -7.02 14.13 -4.60
C ALA A 42 -7.27 13.89 -3.10
N ALA A 43 -7.56 12.65 -2.68
CA ALA A 43 -7.70 12.30 -1.28
C ALA A 43 -6.37 12.49 -0.52
N GLY A 44 -5.25 12.02 -1.10
CA GLY A 44 -3.93 12.24 -0.50
C GLY A 44 -3.51 13.71 -0.48
N GLN A 45 -3.75 14.45 -1.57
CA GLN A 45 -3.41 15.88 -1.64
C GLN A 45 -4.09 16.70 -0.55
N ARG A 46 -5.38 16.45 -0.25
CA ARG A 46 -6.10 17.15 0.82
C ARG A 46 -5.52 16.90 2.21
N ALA A 47 -4.77 15.82 2.39
CA ALA A 47 -4.14 15.46 3.66
C ALA A 47 -2.66 15.86 3.73
N LEU A 48 -2.08 16.41 2.66
CA LEU A 48 -0.69 16.90 2.67
C LEU A 48 -0.47 18.06 3.64
N ASP A 49 -1.49 18.87 3.88
CA ASP A 49 -1.43 19.97 4.85
C ASP A 49 -1.32 19.49 6.30
N VAL A 50 -1.62 18.21 6.57
CA VAL A 50 -1.53 17.59 7.90
C VAL A 50 -0.18 16.90 8.07
N SER A 51 0.09 15.88 7.25
CA SER A 51 1.38 15.18 7.23
C SER A 51 1.55 14.33 5.98
N ALA A 52 2.81 14.00 5.64
CA ALA A 52 3.10 13.05 4.57
C ALA A 52 2.51 11.65 4.85
N CYS A 53 2.46 11.24 6.12
CA CYS A 53 1.89 9.96 6.54
C CYS A 53 0.37 9.92 6.29
N ASP A 54 -0.34 10.97 6.68
CA ASP A 54 -1.79 11.07 6.48
C ASP A 54 -2.14 11.15 4.99
N ALA A 55 -1.33 11.85 4.19
CA ALA A 55 -1.49 11.91 2.74
C ALA A 55 -1.41 10.53 2.07
N VAL A 56 -0.39 9.73 2.40
CA VAL A 56 -0.27 8.38 1.81
C VAL A 56 -1.37 7.45 2.32
N ILE A 57 -1.74 7.54 3.61
CA ILE A 57 -2.82 6.74 4.18
C ILE A 57 -4.16 7.08 3.50
N ALA A 58 -4.47 8.36 3.28
CA ALA A 58 -5.70 8.79 2.63
C ALA A 58 -5.76 8.33 1.16
N ALA A 59 -4.66 8.46 0.42
CA ALA A 59 -4.59 7.98 -0.97
C ALA A 59 -4.77 6.46 -1.08
N VAL A 60 -4.07 5.68 -0.24
CA VAL A 60 -4.18 4.22 -0.25
C VAL A 60 -5.56 3.77 0.24
N THR A 61 -6.15 4.42 1.24
CA THR A 61 -7.51 4.12 1.71
C THR A 61 -8.52 4.25 0.56
N ALA A 62 -8.41 5.32 -0.24
CA ALA A 62 -9.27 5.52 -1.40
C ALA A 62 -9.07 4.45 -2.49
N MET A 63 -7.84 3.98 -2.68
CA MET A 63 -7.55 2.86 -3.59
C MET A 63 -8.09 1.52 -3.06
N GLU A 64 -8.00 1.26 -1.76
CA GLU A 64 -8.51 0.04 -1.13
C GLU A 64 -10.05 -0.05 -1.18
N ASP A 65 -10.73 1.09 -1.17
CA ASP A 65 -12.19 1.16 -1.31
C ASP A 65 -12.68 0.97 -2.76
N ASP A 66 -11.81 1.22 -3.74
CA ASP A 66 -12.14 1.14 -5.15
C ASP A 66 -11.86 -0.27 -5.70
N PRO A 67 -12.90 -0.99 -6.19
CA PRO A 67 -12.76 -2.35 -6.68
C PRO A 67 -11.91 -2.50 -7.95
N LEU A 68 -11.53 -1.39 -8.60
CA LEU A 68 -10.65 -1.42 -9.77
C LEU A 68 -9.19 -1.71 -9.43
N PHE A 69 -8.78 -1.53 -8.18
CA PHE A 69 -7.42 -1.81 -7.72
C PHE A 69 -7.36 -3.15 -7.00
N ASN A 70 -6.26 -3.89 -7.21
CA ASN A 70 -5.95 -5.09 -6.44
C ASN A 70 -5.45 -4.71 -5.03
N ALA A 71 -6.34 -4.15 -4.22
CA ALA A 71 -6.12 -3.75 -2.84
C ALA A 71 -7.47 -3.72 -2.10
N GLY A 72 -7.47 -4.03 -0.81
CA GLY A 72 -8.69 -3.99 0.02
C GLY A 72 -9.88 -4.72 -0.63
N ARG A 73 -10.92 -3.95 -0.97
CA ARG A 73 -12.17 -4.44 -1.58
C ARG A 73 -11.97 -5.11 -2.94
N GLY A 74 -10.99 -4.67 -3.74
CA GLY A 74 -10.68 -5.25 -5.05
C GLY A 74 -9.59 -6.33 -5.01
N GLY A 75 -9.25 -6.83 -3.81
CA GLY A 75 -8.21 -7.85 -3.63
C GLY A 75 -8.48 -9.12 -4.44
N VAL A 76 -7.43 -9.62 -5.10
CA VAL A 76 -7.48 -10.86 -5.87
C VAL A 76 -7.64 -12.07 -4.94
N LEU A 77 -8.33 -13.10 -5.43
CA LEU A 77 -8.58 -14.32 -4.68
C LEU A 77 -7.33 -15.18 -4.54
N THR A 78 -7.15 -15.73 -3.34
CA THR A 78 -6.24 -16.84 -3.06
C THR A 78 -6.68 -18.11 -3.78
N ALA A 79 -5.82 -19.14 -3.80
CA ALA A 79 -6.16 -20.46 -4.35
C ALA A 79 -7.41 -21.11 -3.70
N ASN A 80 -7.76 -20.70 -2.48
CA ASN A 80 -8.93 -21.16 -1.75
C ASN A 80 -10.18 -20.28 -2.01
N GLY A 81 -10.13 -19.35 -2.96
CA GLY A 81 -11.25 -18.47 -3.30
C GLY A 81 -11.55 -17.38 -2.26
N THR A 82 -10.61 -17.09 -1.35
CA THR A 82 -10.76 -16.05 -0.32
C THR A 82 -9.89 -14.84 -0.60
N VAL A 83 -10.31 -13.65 -0.18
CA VAL A 83 -9.48 -12.42 -0.27
C VAL A 83 -8.60 -12.31 0.98
N GLU A 84 -7.29 -12.20 0.76
CA GLU A 84 -6.31 -11.90 1.80
C GLU A 84 -5.45 -10.74 1.33
N THR A 85 -5.36 -9.69 2.16
CA THR A 85 -4.67 -8.45 1.81
C THR A 85 -3.60 -8.09 2.81
N ASP A 86 -2.52 -7.53 2.30
CA ASP A 86 -1.39 -7.04 3.07
C ASP A 86 -1.27 -5.53 2.88
N ALA A 87 -0.84 -4.81 3.91
CA ALA A 87 -0.52 -3.38 3.80
C ALA A 87 0.56 -2.98 4.79
N ALA A 88 1.32 -1.95 4.46
CA ALA A 88 2.34 -1.38 5.33
C ALA A 88 2.43 0.13 5.16
N VAL A 89 2.82 0.81 6.23
CA VAL A 89 3.13 2.24 6.26
C VAL A 89 4.43 2.45 7.02
N MET A 90 5.25 3.38 6.54
CA MET A 90 6.54 3.74 7.13
C MET A 90 6.71 5.25 7.12
N THR A 91 7.27 5.79 8.20
CA THR A 91 7.60 7.21 8.34
C THR A 91 9.10 7.44 8.14
N GLY A 92 9.48 8.67 7.80
CA GLY A 92 10.87 9.03 7.48
C GLY A 92 11.86 8.93 8.64
N ASP A 93 11.36 8.90 9.88
CA ASP A 93 12.13 8.68 11.11
C ASP A 93 12.38 7.18 11.42
N GLY A 94 11.93 6.28 10.55
CA GLY A 94 12.22 4.85 10.64
C GLY A 94 11.17 4.02 11.38
N HIS A 95 10.02 4.60 11.73
CA HIS A 95 8.90 3.82 12.26
C HIS A 95 8.11 3.13 11.15
N ALA A 96 7.66 1.89 11.39
CA ALA A 96 6.89 1.11 10.43
C ALA A 96 5.80 0.27 11.11
N GLY A 97 4.65 0.22 10.46
CA GLY A 97 3.52 -0.64 10.80
C GLY A 97 3.10 -1.47 9.60
N ALA A 98 2.78 -2.73 9.81
CA ALA A 98 2.31 -3.63 8.75
C ALA A 98 1.17 -4.53 9.24
N VAL A 99 0.35 -4.96 8.28
CA VAL A 99 -0.60 -6.05 8.45
C VAL A 99 -0.42 -7.06 7.33
N CYS A 100 -0.52 -8.34 7.67
CA CYS A 100 -0.50 -9.45 6.72
C CYS A 100 -1.74 -10.36 6.86
N CYS A 101 -2.09 -11.01 5.75
CA CYS A 101 -3.19 -11.97 5.62
C CYS A 101 -4.53 -11.41 6.13
N SER A 102 -4.81 -10.14 5.90
CA SER A 102 -6.03 -9.51 6.38
C SER A 102 -7.23 -9.90 5.54
N ARG A 103 -8.21 -10.53 6.20
CA ARG A 103 -9.46 -11.00 5.59
C ARG A 103 -10.66 -10.09 5.85
N HIS A 104 -10.62 -9.32 6.94
CA HIS A 104 -11.79 -8.59 7.45
C HIS A 104 -11.58 -7.08 7.54
N ALA A 105 -10.33 -6.60 7.41
CA ALA A 105 -10.10 -5.16 7.38
C ALA A 105 -10.62 -4.62 6.05
N ARG A 106 -11.60 -3.72 6.11
CA ARG A 106 -12.02 -2.95 4.94
C ARG A 106 -10.85 -2.18 4.33
N ASN A 107 -10.03 -1.57 5.20
CA ASN A 107 -8.86 -0.79 4.82
C ASN A 107 -7.62 -1.30 5.57
N PRO A 108 -6.89 -2.28 5.02
CA PRO A 108 -5.66 -2.81 5.60
C PRO A 108 -4.62 -1.74 5.98
N ILE A 109 -4.48 -0.65 5.20
CA ILE A 109 -3.54 0.43 5.51
C ILE A 109 -3.84 1.12 6.85
N GLN A 110 -5.12 1.26 7.21
CA GLN A 110 -5.54 1.84 8.49
C GLN A 110 -5.15 0.93 9.65
N LEU A 111 -5.18 -0.39 9.45
CA LEU A 111 -4.73 -1.36 10.45
C LEU A 111 -3.20 -1.34 10.59
N ALA A 112 -2.48 -1.21 9.49
CA ALA A 112 -1.02 -1.00 9.50
C ALA A 112 -0.63 0.30 10.25
N HIS A 113 -1.36 1.40 10.03
CA HIS A 113 -1.14 2.65 10.77
C HIS A 113 -1.40 2.49 12.27
N LYS A 114 -2.46 1.76 12.66
CA LYS A 114 -2.69 1.41 14.07
C LYS A 114 -1.53 0.60 14.65
N ALA A 115 -0.96 -0.33 13.90
CA ALA A 115 0.21 -1.10 14.33
C ALA A 115 1.43 -0.20 14.58
N LEU A 116 1.70 0.75 13.68
CA LEU A 116 2.78 1.75 13.84
C LEU A 116 2.64 2.54 15.15
N ARG A 117 1.41 2.92 15.52
CA ARG A 117 1.14 3.66 16.76
C ARG A 117 1.31 2.83 18.04
N ILE A 118 1.23 1.51 17.96
CA ILE A 118 1.44 0.61 19.10
C ILE A 118 2.93 0.44 19.38
N HIS A 119 3.75 0.30 18.33
CA HIS A 119 5.19 0.11 18.48
C HIS A 119 5.96 0.61 17.24
N PRO A 120 7.15 1.21 17.43
CA PRO A 120 8.05 1.68 16.37
C PRO A 120 8.20 0.77 15.15
N MET A 121 8.22 -0.55 15.37
CA MET A 121 8.40 -1.55 14.32
C MET A 121 7.44 -2.71 14.60
N CYS A 122 6.23 -2.64 14.06
CA CYS A 122 5.15 -3.57 14.37
C CYS A 122 4.56 -4.22 13.12
N CYS A 123 4.36 -5.54 13.17
CA CYS A 123 3.60 -6.27 12.16
C CYS A 123 2.49 -7.09 12.83
N CYS A 124 1.30 -7.00 12.28
CA CYS A 124 0.11 -7.73 12.70
C CYS A 124 -0.20 -8.82 11.69
N VAL A 125 -0.38 -10.06 12.12
CA VAL A 125 -0.88 -11.14 11.27
C VAL A 125 -2.31 -11.45 11.66
N THR A 126 -3.21 -11.41 10.68
CA THR A 126 -4.62 -11.76 10.88
C THR A 126 -4.76 -13.27 10.71
N ARG A 127 -5.29 -13.95 11.72
CA ARG A 127 -5.56 -15.38 11.66
C ARG A 127 -6.88 -15.64 10.91
N PRO A 128 -7.09 -16.87 10.39
CA PRO A 128 -8.34 -17.24 9.71
C PRO A 128 -9.61 -17.06 10.55
N ASN A 129 -9.48 -17.09 11.89
CA ASN A 129 -10.57 -16.87 12.83
C ASN A 129 -10.82 -15.38 13.16
N GLY A 130 -10.18 -14.46 12.43
CA GLY A 130 -10.29 -13.01 12.62
C GLY A 130 -9.47 -12.44 13.79
N SER A 131 -8.81 -13.27 14.60
CA SER A 131 -7.93 -12.78 15.66
C SER A 131 -6.66 -12.16 15.09
N VAL A 132 -6.22 -11.04 15.67
CA VAL A 132 -4.98 -10.36 15.29
C VAL A 132 -3.85 -10.79 16.22
N LYS A 133 -2.72 -11.23 15.65
CA LYS A 133 -1.48 -11.47 16.39
C LYS A 133 -0.49 -10.34 16.08
N THR A 134 -0.14 -9.56 17.10
CA THR A 134 0.91 -8.54 17.02
C THR A 134 2.29 -9.16 17.20
N GLY A 135 3.26 -8.70 16.41
CA GLY A 135 4.67 -9.04 16.54
C GLY A 135 5.54 -7.81 16.33
N VAL A 136 6.64 -7.71 17.10
CA VAL A 136 7.65 -6.67 16.87
C VAL A 136 8.58 -7.13 15.76
N LEU A 137 8.69 -6.34 14.70
CA LEU A 137 9.65 -6.59 13.62
C LEU A 137 11.06 -6.37 14.18
N ARG A 138 11.81 -7.46 14.34
CA ARG A 138 13.21 -7.42 14.76
C ARG A 138 14.09 -7.74 13.56
N SER A 139 15.00 -6.85 13.19
CA SER A 139 16.06 -7.20 12.25
C SER A 139 16.96 -8.25 12.90
N ARG A 140 16.95 -9.49 12.40
CA ARG A 140 18.10 -10.37 12.60
C ARG A 140 19.14 -9.97 11.56
N ARG A 141 20.31 -9.49 11.98
CA ARG A 141 21.49 -9.48 11.12
C ARG A 141 21.82 -10.94 10.79
N ARG A 142 21.26 -11.47 9.71
CA ARG A 142 21.80 -12.68 9.06
C ARG A 142 22.82 -12.19 8.04
N SER A 143 24.06 -12.61 8.16
CA SER A 143 25.07 -12.45 7.12
C SER A 143 24.52 -13.05 5.83
N THR A 144 24.42 -12.24 4.79
CA THR A 144 24.04 -12.68 3.45
C THR A 144 25.23 -13.36 2.79
N SER A 145 25.52 -14.61 3.18
CA SER A 145 26.30 -15.52 2.35
C SER A 145 25.33 -16.48 1.68
N SER A 146 24.91 -16.16 0.46
CA SER A 146 24.16 -17.06 -0.41
C SER A 146 25.12 -18.10 -1.00
N PRO A 147 24.87 -19.42 -0.88
CA PRO A 147 25.52 -20.40 -1.74
C PRO A 147 24.96 -20.20 -3.16
N LYS A 148 25.86 -20.00 -4.12
CA LYS A 148 25.57 -19.84 -5.54
C LYS A 148 24.62 -20.94 -6.03
N ARG A 149 23.67 -20.53 -6.87
CA ARG A 149 22.97 -21.35 -7.86
C ARG A 149 23.97 -22.31 -8.52
N ALA A 150 23.91 -23.59 -8.15
CA ALA A 150 24.52 -24.64 -8.95
C ALA A 150 23.63 -24.83 -10.18
N ALA A 151 24.12 -24.31 -11.31
CA ALA A 151 23.54 -24.58 -12.61
C ALA A 151 23.75 -26.05 -12.95
N SER A 152 22.66 -26.70 -13.38
CA SER A 152 22.68 -27.96 -14.10
C SER A 152 23.33 -27.76 -15.47
N SER A 153 24.37 -28.54 -15.76
CA SER A 153 24.75 -28.99 -17.10
C SER A 153 24.78 -30.51 -17.08
#